data_AF-A0A1H7CRV4-F1
#
_entry.id   AF-A0A1H7CRV4-F1
#
_cell.length_a   1.000
_cell.length_b   1.000
_cell.length_c   1.000
_cell.angle_alpha   90.00
_cell.angle_beta   90.00
_cell.angle_gamma   90.00
#
_symmetry.space_group_name_H-M   'P 1'
#
loop_
_entity.id
_entity.type
_entity.pdbx_description
1 polymer ?
#
loop_
_entity_poly.entity_id
_entity_poly.type
_entity_poly.pdbx_seq_one_letter_code
_entity_poly.pdbx_strand_id
1 'polypeptide(L)'
;MRCALQVVRERRLSLYPDELGMENDICDVTLWIIEKYKPSRVHVWVDRHYTNVGRDIAGVTVMTSPRHPAPLTEVAYEAFRALGYGINDTGADIYGHQFCDGHHSRHDALRAYGRIEAALQRWRSK
;
A
#
# COMPACT_ATOMS: atom_id res chain seq x y z
N MET A 1 18.56 -1.68 5.49
CA MET A 1 17.70 -0.83 6.35
C MET A 1 16.32 -1.44 6.36
N ARG A 2 15.65 -1.49 7.51
CA ARG A 2 14.25 -1.90 7.61
C ARG A 2 13.39 -0.64 7.50
N CYS A 3 12.36 -0.66 6.66
CA CYS A 3 11.39 0.44 6.60
C CYS A 3 10.72 0.62 7.98
N ALA A 4 10.36 1.85 8.36
CA ALA A 4 9.70 2.14 9.63
C ALA A 4 8.45 1.26 9.85
N LEU A 5 7.74 0.92 8.77
CA LEU A 5 6.60 0.01 8.79
C LEU A 5 6.96 -1.44 9.12
N GLN A 6 8.15 -1.92 8.73
CA GLN A 6 8.63 -3.24 9.13
C GLN A 6 8.93 -3.30 10.64
N VAL A 7 9.33 -2.19 11.26
CA VAL A 7 9.59 -2.09 12.71
C VAL A 7 8.29 -1.94 13.50
N VAL A 8 7.34 -1.12 13.02
CA VAL A 8 6.00 -0.99 13.61
C VAL A 8 5.27 -2.34 13.58
N ARG A 9 5.43 -3.10 12.48
CA ARG A 9 4.92 -4.47 12.33
C ARG A 9 5.43 -5.44 13.41
N GLU A 10 6.73 -5.49 13.69
CA GLU A 10 7.28 -6.43 14.68
C GLU A 10 6.64 -6.24 16.06
N ARG A 11 6.33 -4.99 16.43
CA ARG A 11 5.62 -4.66 17.67
C ARG A 11 4.12 -4.93 17.62
N ARG A 12 3.47 -4.76 16.46
CA ARG A 12 2.01 -4.89 16.33
C ARG A 12 1.58 -6.34 16.18
N LEU A 13 2.32 -7.17 15.42
CA LEU A 13 2.06 -8.60 15.28
C LEU A 13 2.27 -9.37 16.61
N SER A 14 3.09 -8.87 17.52
CA SER A 14 3.21 -9.44 18.87
C SER A 14 2.00 -9.11 19.76
N LEU A 15 1.16 -8.14 19.38
CA LEU A 15 0.03 -7.67 20.18
C LEU A 15 -1.33 -8.07 19.57
N TYR A 16 -1.45 -8.02 18.24
CA TYR A 16 -2.70 -8.26 17.50
C TYR A 16 -2.41 -9.03 16.19
N PRO A 17 -2.23 -10.37 16.26
CA PRO A 17 -1.89 -11.19 15.10
C PRO A 17 -2.97 -11.21 14.01
N ASP A 18 -4.21 -10.90 14.38
CA ASP A 18 -5.39 -10.90 13.48
C ASP A 18 -5.71 -9.52 12.88
N GLU A 19 -5.04 -8.44 13.32
CA GLU A 19 -5.10 -7.13 12.64
C GLU A 19 -4.20 -7.18 11.40
N LEU A 20 -4.74 -7.80 10.37
CA LEU A 20 -4.10 -8.10 9.09
C LEU A 20 -3.41 -6.89 8.44
N GLY A 21 -2.07 -6.91 8.44
CA GLY A 21 -1.23 -6.88 7.24
C GLY A 21 -1.25 -5.64 6.35
N MET A 22 -2.04 -4.61 6.64
CA MET A 22 -2.13 -3.38 5.82
C MET A 22 -0.76 -2.72 5.68
N GLU A 23 0.09 -2.78 6.69
CA GLU A 23 1.46 -2.27 6.63
C GLU A 23 2.29 -3.01 5.59
N ASN A 24 2.14 -4.33 5.51
CA ASN A 24 2.80 -5.12 4.48
C ASN A 24 2.21 -4.83 3.11
N ASP A 25 0.90 -4.60 3.01
CA ASP A 25 0.24 -4.31 1.74
C ASP A 25 0.63 -2.92 1.22
N ILE A 26 0.77 -1.92 2.10
CA ILE A 26 1.35 -0.60 1.78
C ILE A 26 2.79 -0.75 1.29
N CYS A 27 3.61 -1.53 2.01
CA CYS A 27 4.99 -1.79 1.58
C CYS A 27 5.04 -2.50 0.22
N ASP A 28 4.24 -3.54 0.03
CA ASP A 28 4.24 -4.35 -1.19
C ASP A 28 3.75 -3.53 -2.39
N VAL A 29 2.68 -2.74 -2.24
CA VAL A 29 2.20 -1.83 -3.30
C VAL A 29 3.28 -0.78 -3.62
N THR A 30 3.93 -0.21 -2.61
CA THR A 30 5.02 0.77 -2.81
C THR A 30 6.18 0.15 -3.58
N LEU A 31 6.65 -1.03 -3.17
CA LEU A 31 7.75 -1.73 -3.83
C LEU A 31 7.40 -2.20 -5.23
N TRP A 32 6.18 -2.66 -5.44
CA TRP A 32 5.68 -3.02 -6.77
C TRP A 32 5.65 -1.80 -7.69
N ILE A 33 5.19 -0.63 -7.22
CA ILE A 33 5.23 0.61 -8.00
C ILE A 33 6.68 0.98 -8.37
N ILE A 34 7.60 0.89 -7.40
CA ILE A 34 9.03 1.13 -7.63
C ILE A 34 9.57 0.18 -8.70
N GLU A 35 9.29 -1.12 -8.57
CA GLU A 35 9.84 -2.12 -9.45
C GLU A 35 9.26 -2.05 -10.86
N LYS A 36 7.96 -1.76 -10.99
CA LYS A 36 7.24 -1.74 -12.28
C LYS A 36 7.44 -0.45 -13.06
N TYR A 37 7.36 0.69 -12.39
CA TYR A 37 7.34 2.00 -13.05
C TYR A 37 8.66 2.77 -12.90
N LYS A 38 9.59 2.25 -12.10
CA LYS A 38 10.92 2.82 -11.85
C LYS A 38 10.92 4.33 -11.50
N PRO A 39 9.99 4.84 -10.65
CA PRO A 39 10.08 6.21 -10.15
C PRO A 39 11.37 6.40 -9.34
N SER A 40 11.97 7.59 -9.43
CA SER A 40 13.16 7.94 -8.65
C SER A 40 12.90 7.98 -7.14
N ARG A 41 11.71 8.43 -6.73
CA ARG A 41 11.20 8.37 -5.36
C ARG A 41 9.68 8.26 -5.37
N VAL A 42 9.13 7.47 -4.46
CA VAL A 42 7.70 7.32 -4.26
C VAL A 42 7.34 7.18 -2.79
N HIS A 43 6.27 7.83 -2.38
CA HIS A 43 5.60 7.62 -1.10
C HIS A 43 4.15 7.27 -1.38
N VAL A 44 3.68 6.17 -0.80
CA VAL A 44 2.28 5.74 -0.87
C VAL A 44 1.65 5.97 0.51
N TRP A 45 0.61 6.78 0.55
CA TRP A 45 -0.17 7.11 1.73
C TRP A 45 -1.52 6.42 1.65
N VAL A 46 -1.95 5.86 2.78
CA VAL A 46 -3.30 5.32 2.94
C VAL A 46 -4.04 6.17 3.94
N ASP A 47 -5.18 6.70 3.50
CA ASP A 47 -6.08 7.48 4.33
C ASP A 47 -7.21 6.57 4.84
N ARG A 48 -7.59 6.71 6.10
CA ARG A 48 -8.70 5.97 6.71
C ARG A 48 -9.66 6.91 7.41
N HIS A 49 -10.95 6.61 7.33
CA HIS A 49 -11.92 7.13 8.27
C HIS A 49 -11.73 6.46 9.64
N TYR A 50 -12.04 7.19 10.71
CA TYR A 50 -12.01 6.62 12.07
C TYR A 50 -12.97 5.45 12.27
N THR A 51 -13.98 5.33 11.41
CA THR A 51 -14.96 4.25 11.40
C THR A 51 -14.55 3.05 10.55
N ASN A 52 -13.46 3.13 9.78
CA ASN A 52 -13.03 2.01 8.96
C ASN A 52 -12.48 0.86 9.82
N VAL A 53 -12.93 -0.36 9.52
CA VAL A 53 -12.48 -1.60 10.17
C VAL A 53 -11.82 -2.49 9.11
N GLY A 54 -10.82 -3.29 9.50
CA GLY A 54 -10.21 -4.26 8.60
C GLY A 54 -9.63 -3.63 7.31
N ARG A 55 -10.06 -4.13 6.14
CA ARG A 55 -9.59 -3.74 4.81
C ARG A 55 -10.41 -2.61 4.16
N ASP A 56 -10.97 -1.73 4.97
CA ASP A 56 -11.59 -0.50 4.47
C ASP A 56 -10.63 0.69 4.62
N ILE A 57 -10.53 1.47 3.54
CA ILE A 57 -9.75 2.71 3.47
C ILE A 57 -10.59 3.82 2.83
N ALA A 58 -10.28 5.07 3.17
CA ALA A 58 -10.93 6.24 2.60
C ALA A 58 -10.31 6.61 1.24
N GLY A 59 -9.00 6.42 1.10
CA GLY A 59 -8.30 6.76 -0.12
C GLY A 59 -6.83 6.36 -0.10
N VAL A 60 -6.20 6.54 -1.26
CA VAL A 60 -4.77 6.33 -1.46
C VAL A 60 -4.19 7.56 -2.16
N THR A 61 -3.07 8.04 -1.66
CA THR A 61 -2.33 9.16 -2.26
C THR A 61 -0.91 8.73 -2.58
N VAL A 62 -0.50 8.86 -3.85
CA VAL A 62 0.88 8.59 -4.27
C VAL A 62 1.61 9.91 -4.52
N MET A 63 2.77 10.08 -3.92
CA MET A 63 3.64 11.24 -4.15
C MET A 63 4.95 10.79 -4.78
N THR A 64 5.31 11.38 -5.92
CA THR A 64 6.58 11.11 -6.62
C THR A 64 7.43 12.36 -6.81
N SER A 65 8.73 12.16 -7.02
CA SER A 65 9.67 13.20 -7.44
C SER A 65 10.51 12.70 -8.62
N PRO A 66 10.54 13.41 -9.78
CA PRO A 66 9.81 14.64 -10.09
C PRO A 66 8.28 14.43 -10.15
N ARG A 67 7.51 15.50 -9.93
CA ARG A 67 6.05 15.43 -9.70
C ARG A 67 5.27 15.03 -10.97
N HIS A 68 5.04 13.73 -11.15
CA HIS A 68 4.04 13.19 -12.07
C HIS A 68 3.22 12.06 -11.42
N PRO A 69 2.50 12.32 -10.31
CA PRO A 69 1.89 11.26 -9.49
C PRO A 69 0.58 10.69 -10.06
N ALA A 70 -0.15 11.44 -10.89
CA ALA A 70 -1.54 11.10 -11.25
C ALA A 70 -1.73 9.69 -11.84
N PRO A 71 -0.86 9.18 -12.75
CA PRO A 71 -0.97 7.81 -13.24
C PRO A 71 -0.72 6.76 -12.16
N LEU A 72 0.08 7.07 -11.14
CA LEU A 72 0.49 6.10 -10.11
C LEU A 72 -0.52 5.99 -8.97
N THR A 73 -1.27 7.06 -8.70
CA THR A 73 -2.37 7.01 -7.73
C THR A 73 -3.41 5.99 -8.17
N GLU A 74 -3.94 6.07 -9.39
CA GLU A 74 -4.93 5.12 -9.92
C GLU A 74 -4.40 3.67 -9.91
N VAL A 75 -3.14 3.49 -10.28
CA VAL A 75 -2.45 2.19 -10.24
C VAL A 75 -2.38 1.63 -8.81
N ALA A 76 -2.16 2.48 -7.81
CA ALA A 76 -2.20 2.07 -6.41
C ALA A 76 -3.63 1.70 -5.98
N TYR A 77 -4.64 2.48 -6.38
CA TYR A 77 -6.05 2.14 -6.14
C TYR A 77 -6.41 0.75 -6.69
N GLU A 78 -6.03 0.44 -7.93
CA GLU A 78 -6.26 -0.88 -8.53
C GLU A 78 -5.57 -1.99 -7.73
N ALA A 79 -4.32 -1.79 -7.30
CA ALA A 79 -3.59 -2.77 -6.52
C ALA A 79 -4.27 -3.05 -5.17
N PHE A 80 -4.70 -2.01 -4.45
CA PHE A 80 -5.43 -2.18 -3.18
C PHE A 80 -6.79 -2.86 -3.40
N ARG A 81 -7.55 -2.50 -4.45
CA ARG A 81 -8.79 -3.21 -4.80
C ARG A 81 -8.55 -4.69 -5.11
N ALA A 82 -7.48 -5.00 -5.85
CA ALA A 82 -7.11 -6.38 -6.16
C ALA A 82 -6.69 -7.19 -4.93
N LEU A 83 -6.15 -6.53 -3.90
CA LEU A 83 -5.89 -7.11 -2.59
C LEU A 83 -7.17 -7.26 -1.73
N GLY A 84 -8.32 -6.80 -2.22
CA GLY A 84 -9.62 -6.93 -1.57
C GLY A 84 -9.94 -5.79 -0.60
N TYR A 85 -9.36 -4.60 -0.80
CA TYR A 85 -9.73 -3.42 -0.03
C TYR A 85 -11.01 -2.77 -0.54
N GLY A 86 -11.90 -2.42 0.38
CA GLY A 86 -12.97 -1.47 0.13
C GLY A 86 -12.42 -0.05 0.17
N ILE A 87 -12.66 0.73 -0.88
CA ILE A 87 -12.20 2.13 -0.95
C ILE A 87 -13.42 3.01 -1.14
N ASN A 88 -13.83 3.67 -0.06
CA ASN A 88 -15.05 4.48 -0.01
C ASN A 88 -14.75 5.79 0.70
N ASP A 89 -14.95 6.92 0.00
CA ASP A 89 -14.98 8.23 0.63
C ASP A 89 -16.39 8.45 1.19
N THR A 90 -16.50 8.41 2.51
CA THR A 90 -17.77 8.62 3.22
C THR A 90 -18.02 10.10 3.54
N GLY A 91 -17.11 11.00 3.17
CA GLY A 91 -17.12 12.41 3.56
C GLY A 91 -16.85 12.65 5.05
N ALA A 92 -16.59 11.60 5.82
CA ALA A 92 -16.20 11.68 7.23
C ALA A 92 -14.71 12.02 7.38
N ASP A 93 -14.33 12.48 8.56
CA ASP A 93 -12.94 12.82 8.86
C ASP A 93 -11.99 11.65 8.58
N ILE A 94 -10.92 11.95 7.86
CA ILE A 94 -9.84 11.01 7.54
C ILE A 94 -8.59 11.32 8.36
N TYR A 95 -7.80 10.29 8.62
CA TYR A 95 -6.43 10.44 9.09
C TYR A 95 -5.49 9.64 8.18
N GLY A 96 -4.30 10.19 7.95
CA GLY A 96 -3.24 9.47 7.26
C GLY A 96 -2.74 8.35 8.15
N HIS A 97 -2.99 7.10 7.76
CA HIS A 97 -2.66 5.95 8.59
C HIS A 97 -1.13 5.80 8.65
N GLN A 98 -0.53 5.52 7.49
CA GLN A 98 0.88 5.12 7.38
C GLN A 98 1.42 5.31 5.96
N PHE A 99 2.76 5.38 5.82
CA PHE A 99 3.44 5.46 4.52
C PHE A 99 4.72 4.62 4.47
N CYS A 100 5.03 4.11 3.28
CA CYS A 100 6.30 3.46 2.95
C CYS A 100 7.12 4.39 2.05
N ASP A 101 8.44 4.43 2.25
CA ASP A 101 9.39 5.21 1.44
C ASP A 101 10.20 4.35 0.45
N GLY A 102 9.94 3.05 0.40
CA GLY A 102 10.54 2.14 -0.59
C GLY A 102 11.92 1.60 -0.24
N HIS A 103 12.50 1.93 0.92
CA HIS A 103 13.82 1.42 1.32
C HIS A 103 13.74 -0.04 1.82
N HIS A 104 13.66 -0.99 0.87
CA HIS A 104 13.67 -2.44 1.16
C HIS A 104 14.71 -3.18 0.32
N SER A 105 14.91 -4.47 0.61
CA SER A 105 15.82 -5.32 -0.16
C SER A 105 15.25 -5.61 -1.56
N ARG A 106 16.14 -5.90 -2.52
CA ARG A 106 15.73 -6.33 -3.87
C ARG A 106 14.85 -7.60 -3.82
N HIS A 107 15.13 -8.50 -2.89
CA HIS A 107 14.35 -9.72 -2.69
C HIS A 107 12.91 -9.39 -2.27
N ASP A 108 12.72 -8.46 -1.33
CA ASP A 108 11.39 -8.01 -0.91
C ASP A 108 10.64 -7.35 -2.08
N ALA A 109 11.33 -6.55 -2.89
CA ALA A 109 10.74 -5.93 -4.08
C ALA A 109 10.23 -6.98 -5.09
N LEU A 110 11.01 -8.03 -5.37
CA LEU A 110 10.59 -9.10 -6.29
C LEU A 110 9.41 -9.91 -5.72
N ARG A 111 9.41 -10.18 -4.41
CA ARG A 111 8.29 -10.85 -3.74
C ARG A 111 7.01 -10.02 -3.82
N ALA A 112 7.10 -8.73 -3.50
CA ALA A 112 6.00 -7.79 -3.60
C ALA A 112 5.47 -7.74 -5.04
N TYR A 113 6.36 -7.65 -6.03
CA TYR A 113 6.00 -7.65 -7.44
C TYR A 113 5.16 -8.88 -7.83
N GLY A 114 5.65 -10.08 -7.53
CA GLY A 114 4.94 -11.32 -7.84
C GLY A 114 3.57 -11.40 -7.15
N ARG A 115 3.48 -10.94 -5.89
CA ARG A 115 2.22 -10.93 -5.13
C ARG A 115 1.18 -10.00 -5.74
N ILE A 116 1.56 -8.76 -6.07
CA ILE A 116 0.63 -7.74 -6.58
C ILE A 116 0.19 -8.08 -8.02
N GLU A 117 1.10 -8.50 -8.90
CA GLU A 117 0.72 -8.92 -10.26
C GLU A 117 -0.25 -10.12 -10.24
N ALA A 118 0.00 -11.12 -9.39
CA ALA A 118 -0.92 -12.25 -9.23
C ALA A 118 -2.28 -11.86 -8.65
N ALA A 119 -2.34 -10.83 -7.80
CA ALA A 119 -3.61 -10.29 -7.30
C ALA A 119 -4.36 -9.55 -8.42
N LEU A 120 -3.68 -8.66 -9.15
CA LEU A 120 -4.25 -7.91 -10.27
C LEU A 120 -4.77 -8.83 -11.38
N GLN A 121 -4.01 -9.86 -11.75
CA GLN A 121 -4.44 -10.84 -12.75
C GLN A 121 -5.73 -11.54 -12.32
N ARG A 122 -5.77 -12.04 -11.07
CA ARG A 122 -6.97 -12.70 -10.53
C ARG A 122 -8.16 -11.77 -10.42
N TRP A 123 -7.94 -10.49 -10.16
CA TRP A 123 -9.00 -9.50 -10.05
C TRP A 123 -9.57 -9.11 -11.42
N ARG A 124 -8.72 -8.93 -12.44
CA ARG A 124 -9.13 -8.56 -13.82
C ARG A 124 -9.76 -9.70 -14.61
N SER A 125 -9.52 -10.95 -14.21
CA SER A 125 -10.14 -12.14 -14.83
C SER A 125 -11.50 -12.51 -14.22
N LYS A 126 -12.01 -11.73 -13.26
CA LYS A 126 -13.37 -11.86 -12.72
C LYS A 126 -14.31 -10.90 -13.43
#